data_AF-A0A3D0TH99-F1
#
_entry.id   AF-A0A3D0TH99-F1
#
_cell.length_a   1.000
_cell.length_b   1.000
_cell.length_c   1.000
_cell.angle_alpha   90.00
_cell.angle_beta   90.00
_cell.angle_gamma   90.00
#
_symmetry.space_group_name_H-M   'P 1'
#
loop_
_entity.id
_entity.type
_entity.pdbx_description
1 polymer ?
#
loop_
_entity_poly.entity_id
_entity_poly.type
_entity_poly.pdbx_seq_one_letter_code
_entity_poly.pdbx_strand_id
1 'polypeptide(L)' 'MSENIGCHIIRLKEIDSTNSYLKDKSELLQRNGLVVIAEMQVSGRGRAGRKFTSV' A
#
# COMPACT_ATOMS: atom_id res chain seq x y z
N MET A 1 4.99 -22.53 3.74
CA MET A 1 5.58 -22.00 2.50
C MET A 1 5.36 -20.51 2.49
N SER A 2 6.41 -19.70 2.39
CA SER A 2 6.25 -18.26 2.21
C SER A 2 5.62 -18.03 0.83
N GLU A 3 4.45 -17.39 0.78
CA GLU A 3 3.89 -16.95 -0.50
C GLU A 3 4.88 -15.97 -1.15
N ASN A 4 5.08 -16.10 -2.48
CA ASN A 4 5.90 -15.16 -3.22
C ASN A 4 5.25 -13.78 -3.23
N ILE A 5 6.06 -12.72 -3.22
CA ILE A 5 5.57 -11.34 -3.29
C ILE A 5 4.78 -11.16 -4.59
N GLY A 6 3.58 -10.60 -4.48
CA GLY A 6 2.74 -10.25 -5.63
C GLY A 6 1.84 -11.38 -6.15
N CYS A 7 1.79 -12.54 -5.49
CA CYS A 7 0.76 -13.55 -5.78
C CYS A 7 -0.66 -13.04 -5.54
N HIS A 8 -0.81 -12.08 -4.63
CA HIS A 8 -2.06 -11.39 -4.34
C HIS A 8 -1.85 -9.88 -4.50
N ILE A 9 -2.64 -9.23 -5.36
CA ILE A 9 -2.52 -7.79 -5.64
C ILE A 9 -3.89 -7.13 -5.48
N ILE A 10 -3.97 -6.13 -4.61
CA ILE A 10 -5.10 -5.21 -4.52
C ILE A 10 -4.76 -3.98 -5.37
N ARG A 11 -5.67 -3.63 -6.29
CA ARG A 11 -5.56 -2.48 -7.19
C ARG A 11 -6.57 -1.42 -6.79
N LEU A 12 -6.09 -0.20 -6.59
CA LEU A 12 -6.92 0.96 -6.23
C LEU A 12 -6.75 2.04 -7.30
N LYS A 13 -7.83 2.76 -7.61
CA LYS A 13 -7.74 3.92 -8.50
C LYS A 13 -7.07 5.09 -7.79
N GLU A 14 -7.59 5.45 -6.63
CA GLU A 14 -7.11 6.58 -5.83
C GLU A 14 -7.20 6.22 -4.34
N ILE A 15 -6.22 6.67 -3.56
CA ILE A 15 -6.18 6.45 -2.11
C ILE A 15 -5.37 7.57 -1.44
N ASP A 16 -5.49 7.73 -0.12
CA ASP A 16 -4.60 8.65 0.63
C ASP A 16 -3.15 8.19 0.56
N SER A 17 -2.89 6.96 0.99
CA SER A 17 -1.56 6.34 0.96
C SER A 17 -1.70 4.82 1.03
N THR A 18 -1.02 4.09 0.14
CA THR A 18 -0.99 2.62 0.12
C THR A 18 -0.42 2.05 1.43
N ASN A 19 0.63 2.66 1.96
CA ASN A 19 1.21 2.28 3.26
C ASN A 19 0.24 2.47 4.42
N SER A 20 -0.59 3.52 4.38
CA SER A 20 -1.57 3.77 5.45
C SER A 20 -2.73 2.79 5.33
N TYR A 21 -3.23 2.60 4.11
CA TYR A 21 -4.26 1.60 3.80
C TYR A 21 -3.94 0.20 4.34
N LEU A 22 -2.67 -0.24 4.21
CA LEU A 22 -2.20 -1.51 4.76
C LEU A 22 -2.12 -1.49 6.30
N LYS A 23 -1.51 -0.46 6.89
CA LYS A 23 -1.33 -0.37 8.34
C LYS A 23 -2.64 -0.29 9.12
N ASP A 24 -3.67 0.31 8.52
CA ASP A 24 -4.99 0.48 9.13
C ASP A 24 -5.82 -0.81 9.08
N LYS A 25 -5.36 -1.85 8.36
CA LYS A 25 -6.07 -3.13 8.15
C LYS A 25 -5.20 -4.30 8.60
N SER A 26 -5.27 -4.58 9.90
CA SER A 26 -4.46 -5.62 10.56
C SER A 26 -4.55 -7.00 9.89
N GLU A 27 -5.70 -7.34 9.33
CA GLU A 27 -5.96 -8.57 8.60
C GLU A 27 -5.16 -8.68 7.30
N LEU A 28 -4.86 -7.56 6.64
CA LEU A 28 -4.04 -7.54 5.43
C LEU A 28 -2.57 -7.74 5.75
N LEU A 29 -2.11 -7.27 6.91
CA LEU A 29 -0.72 -7.43 7.35
C LEU A 29 -0.35 -8.89 7.65
N GLN A 30 -1.33 -9.75 7.93
CA GLN A 30 -1.11 -11.19 8.12
C GLN A 30 -0.86 -11.94 6.80
N ARG A 31 -1.12 -11.30 5.65
CA ARG A 31 -0.96 -11.91 4.32
C ARG A 31 0.43 -11.61 3.76
N ASN A 32 1.40 -12.44 4.13
CA ASN A 32 2.75 -12.36 3.57
C ASN A 32 2.72 -12.35 2.03
N GLY A 33 3.43 -11.40 1.42
CA GLY A 33 3.51 -11.28 -0.03
C GLY A 33 2.34 -10.51 -0.69
N LEU A 34 1.31 -10.10 0.06
CA LEU A 34 0.27 -9.20 -0.45
C LEU A 34 0.88 -7.88 -0.91
N VAL A 35 0.48 -7.43 -2.10
CA VAL A 35 0.86 -6.13 -2.66
C VAL A 35 -0.38 -5.25 -2.84
N VAL A 36 -0.25 -3.98 -2.49
CA VAL A 36 -1.27 -2.95 -2.76
C VAL A 36 -0.66 -1.92 -3.71
N ILE A 37 -1.30 -1.71 -4.85
CA ILE A 37 -0.95 -0.66 -5.81
C ILE A 37 -2.11 0.32 -5.96
N ALA A 38 -1.78 1.58 -6.24
CA ALA A 38 -2.74 2.64 -6.53
C ALA A 38 -2.28 3.44 -7.75
N GLU A 39 -3.21 3.88 -8.61
CA GLU A 39 -2.87 4.78 -9.72
C GLU A 39 -2.47 6.16 -9.20
N MET A 40 -3.17 6.69 -8.18
CA MET A 40 -2.88 7.97 -7.53
C MET A 40 -2.86 7.86 -6.00
N GLN A 41 -1.95 8.59 -5.34
CA GLN A 41 -2.01 8.84 -3.90
C GLN A 41 -2.13 10.33 -3.60
N VAL A 42 -3.24 10.75 -2.96
CA VAL A 42 -3.49 12.17 -2.66
C VAL A 42 -2.64 12.68 -1.49
N SER A 43 -2.27 11.78 -0.57
CA SER A 43 -1.52 12.07 0.65
C SER A 43 -0.31 11.14 0.81
N GLY A 44 0.40 10.88 -0.30
CA GLY A 44 1.64 10.11 -0.29
C GLY A 44 2.66 10.70 0.69
N ARG A 45 3.31 9.84 1.49
CA ARG A 45 4.27 10.24 2.53
C ARG A 45 5.62 9.52 2.36
N GLY A 46 6.68 10.30 2.35
CA GLY A 46 8.07 9.85 2.43
C GLY A 46 8.62 9.90 3.86
N ARG A 47 9.96 9.84 3.97
CA ARG A 47 10.65 9.87 5.26
C ARG A 47 10.47 11.20 5.98
N ALA A 48 10.42 11.15 7.32
CA ALA A 48 10.32 12.32 8.19
C ALA A 48 9.14 13.25 7.84
N GLY A 49 7.99 12.67 7.48
CA GLY A 49 6.76 13.42 7.18
C GLY A 49 6.78 14.18 5.85
N ARG A 50 7.83 14.06 5.04
CA ARG A 50 7.88 14.70 3.71
C ARG A 50 6.75 14.19 2.82
N LYS A 51 6.15 15.07 2.02
CA LYS A 51 5.18 14.67 1.00
C LYS A 51 5.87 13.87 -0.10
N PHE A 52 5.21 12.83 -0.59
CA PHE A 52 5.60 12.08 -1.76
C PHE A 52 4.50 12.25 -2.82
N THR A 53 4.78 12.98 -3.89
CA THR A 53 3.83 13.20 -4.98
C THR A 53 3.66 11.89 -5.77
N SER A 54 2.43 11.41 -5.88
CA SER A 54 2.07 10.21 -6.65
C SER A 54 0.86 10.54 -7.51
N VAL A 55 1.13 11.07 -8.69
CA VAL A 55 0.16 11.44 -9.72
C VAL A 55 0.59 10.87 -11.06
#